data_AF-A0A4R2H153-F1
#
_entry.id   AF-A0A4R2H153-F1
#
_cell.length_a   1.000
_cell.length_b   1.000
_cell.length_c   1.000
_cell.angle_alpha   90.00
_cell.angle_beta   90.00
_cell.angle_gamma   90.00
#
_symmetry.space_group_name_H-M   'P 1'
#
loop_
_entity.id
_entity.type
_entity.pdbx_description
1 polymer ?
#
loop_
_entity_poly.entity_id
_entity_poly.type
_entity_poly.pdbx_seq_one_letter_code
_entity_poly.pdbx_strand_id
1 'polypeptide(L)'
;MKHARILATAATAVALFVGTSVPAQADFGSGTLGNWQAMSHGIVGSWSTADVGVVGDSITTRCYRSLGTLVARQGETLAVNYWSGRPTAPTVDWILAQPRLPRVLVVQSGSNDIFDPRPVSAQVARLKARLPAGTILLWVDVQVSRTRYPAAVQLADQRNSMWVNNQLRENLPKAQIIPWSWWLASNPGRIGYYLQDGVHPWTVAGSGHGDGCAFWAVVMMTVVGPAIQ
;
A
#
# COMPACT_ATOMS: atom_id res chain seq x y z
N MET A 1 15.16 -17.09 -85.00
CA MET A 1 16.07 -16.27 -84.16
C MET A 1 15.80 -16.59 -82.70
N LYS A 2 16.89 -16.71 -81.94
CA LYS A 2 16.99 -17.14 -80.54
C LYS A 2 16.09 -16.29 -79.63
N HIS A 3 15.55 -16.88 -78.56
CA HIS A 3 15.65 -16.36 -77.18
C HIS A 3 15.27 -17.46 -76.18
N ALA A 4 16.28 -17.95 -75.47
CA ALA A 4 16.13 -18.71 -74.24
C ALA A 4 15.66 -17.77 -73.12
N ARG A 5 14.72 -18.20 -72.28
CA ARG A 5 14.45 -17.55 -70.99
C ARG A 5 14.84 -18.51 -69.88
N ILE A 6 15.82 -18.06 -69.11
CA ILE A 6 16.36 -18.66 -67.90
C ILE A 6 15.46 -18.29 -66.71
N LEU A 7 15.40 -19.22 -65.76
CA LEU A 7 14.64 -19.29 -64.50
C LEU A 7 14.71 -18.05 -63.59
N ALA A 8 13.67 -17.89 -62.76
CA ALA A 8 13.82 -17.40 -61.38
C ALA A 8 12.69 -17.99 -60.50
N THR A 9 12.97 -19.09 -59.82
CA THR A 9 12.19 -19.56 -58.66
C THR A 9 12.48 -18.63 -57.49
N ALA A 10 11.49 -17.84 -57.07
CA ALA A 10 11.57 -17.05 -55.85
C ALA A 10 11.39 -17.97 -54.63
N ALA A 11 12.45 -18.16 -53.85
CA ALA A 11 12.36 -18.80 -52.54
C ALA A 11 11.78 -17.80 -51.53
N THR A 12 10.56 -18.06 -51.05
CA THR A 12 9.94 -17.28 -49.99
C THR A 12 10.56 -17.67 -48.65
N ALA A 13 11.38 -16.78 -48.07
CA ALA A 13 11.84 -16.93 -46.70
C ALA A 13 10.68 -16.60 -45.74
N VAL A 14 10.13 -17.61 -45.07
CA VAL A 14 9.21 -17.42 -43.94
C VAL A 14 10.06 -17.05 -42.72
N ALA A 15 10.09 -15.77 -42.37
CA ALA A 15 10.66 -15.32 -41.11
C ALA A 15 9.75 -15.78 -39.97
N LEU A 16 10.16 -16.82 -39.25
CA LEU A 16 9.58 -17.18 -37.96
C LEU A 16 9.93 -16.07 -36.96
N PHE A 17 8.99 -15.17 -36.70
CA PHE A 17 9.05 -14.29 -35.56
C PHE A 17 8.85 -15.13 -34.30
N VAL A 18 9.96 -15.53 -33.67
CA VAL A 18 9.95 -15.95 -32.27
C VAL A 18 9.71 -14.69 -31.45
N GLY A 19 8.44 -14.30 -31.33
CA GLY A 19 8.03 -13.26 -30.41
C GLY A 19 8.31 -13.75 -29.00
N THR A 20 9.34 -13.21 -28.36
CA THR A 20 9.46 -13.27 -26.91
C THR A 20 8.30 -12.44 -26.35
N SER A 21 7.18 -13.10 -26.05
CA SER A 21 6.10 -12.46 -25.31
C SER A 21 6.64 -12.08 -23.94
N VAL A 22 7.00 -10.80 -23.77
CA VAL A 22 7.04 -10.21 -22.43
C VAL A 22 5.65 -10.47 -21.87
N PRO A 23 5.51 -11.16 -20.72
CA PRO A 23 4.19 -11.40 -20.17
C PRO A 23 3.54 -10.03 -20.00
N ALA A 24 2.40 -9.81 -20.67
CA ALA A 24 1.61 -8.62 -20.46
C ALA A 24 1.41 -8.50 -18.96
N GLN A 25 1.88 -7.39 -18.38
CA GLN A 25 1.67 -7.15 -16.96
C GLN A 25 0.17 -7.27 -16.73
N ALA A 26 -0.23 -8.21 -15.85
CA ALA A 26 -1.63 -8.53 -15.65
C ALA A 26 -2.38 -7.23 -15.33
N ASP A 27 -3.33 -6.86 -16.18
CA ASP A 27 -4.16 -5.68 -15.95
C ASP A 27 -5.24 -6.05 -14.94
N PHE A 28 -5.09 -5.54 -13.72
CA PHE A 28 -6.07 -5.72 -12.67
C PHE A 28 -7.16 -4.64 -12.71
N GLY A 29 -7.28 -3.87 -13.79
CA GLY A 29 -8.31 -2.84 -13.98
C GLY A 29 -8.11 -1.55 -13.17
N SER A 30 -7.18 -1.54 -12.21
CA SER A 30 -6.74 -0.33 -11.51
C SER A 30 -5.71 0.49 -12.32
N GLY A 31 -5.26 -0.01 -13.47
CA GLY A 31 -4.18 0.59 -14.25
C GLY A 31 -2.80 0.24 -13.71
N THR A 32 -1.84 1.15 -13.82
CA THR A 32 -0.44 0.91 -13.41
C THR A 32 0.00 1.81 -12.27
N LEU A 33 0.87 1.27 -11.42
CA LEU A 33 1.54 2.05 -10.39
C LEU A 33 2.50 3.05 -11.05
N GLY A 34 2.38 4.33 -10.68
CA GLY A 34 3.32 5.37 -11.12
C GLY A 34 4.72 5.21 -10.51
N ASN A 35 5.66 6.07 -10.94
CA ASN A 35 7.04 6.11 -10.41
C ASN A 35 7.07 6.64 -8.96
N TRP A 36 6.78 5.75 -8.00
CA TRP A 36 6.73 6.09 -6.57
C TRP A 36 8.10 6.45 -5.99
N GLN A 37 9.19 5.97 -6.59
CA GLN A 37 10.55 6.25 -6.15
C GLN A 37 10.89 7.75 -6.19
N ALA A 38 10.25 8.50 -7.09
CA ALA A 38 10.41 9.95 -7.21
C ALA A 38 9.46 10.76 -6.32
N MET A 39 8.58 10.10 -5.54
CA MET A 39 7.58 10.79 -4.72
C MET A 39 8.12 11.16 -3.33
N SER A 40 7.38 12.03 -2.63
CA SER A 40 7.73 12.51 -1.29
C SER A 40 7.93 11.35 -0.30
N HIS A 41 9.07 11.37 0.39
CA HIS A 41 9.48 10.39 1.38
C HIS A 41 10.35 11.01 2.45
N GLY A 42 10.50 10.33 3.57
CA GLY A 42 11.33 10.81 4.68
C GLY A 42 11.24 9.93 5.92
N ILE A 43 12.10 10.25 6.89
CA ILE A 43 12.06 9.68 8.23
C ILE A 43 11.88 10.80 9.24
N VAL A 44 10.99 10.60 10.21
CA VAL A 44 10.73 11.51 11.32
C VAL A 44 10.89 10.75 12.63
N GLY A 45 11.50 11.40 13.64
CA GLY A 45 11.79 10.78 14.93
C GLY A 45 12.98 9.82 14.89
N SER A 46 13.29 9.23 16.04
CA SER A 46 14.44 8.34 16.22
C SER A 46 14.01 6.88 16.11
N TRP A 47 14.09 6.30 14.91
CA TRP A 47 13.62 4.93 14.63
C TRP A 47 14.17 3.86 15.58
N SER A 48 15.45 3.94 15.93
CA SER A 48 16.11 2.95 16.78
C SER A 48 15.65 2.97 18.24
N THR A 49 15.09 4.08 18.71
CA THR A 49 14.72 4.28 20.12
C THR A 49 13.23 4.49 20.32
N ALA A 50 12.44 4.60 19.25
CA ALA A 50 11.01 4.82 19.36
C ALA A 50 10.26 3.59 19.88
N ASP A 51 9.20 3.83 20.64
CA ASP A 51 8.30 2.79 21.13
C ASP A 51 7.38 2.29 20.01
N VAL A 52 6.90 3.22 19.19
CA VAL A 52 6.06 2.97 18.01
C VAL A 52 6.80 3.39 16.74
N GLY A 53 6.91 2.46 15.80
CA GLY A 53 7.40 2.72 14.44
C GLY A 53 6.27 2.59 13.43
N VAL A 54 6.12 3.56 12.53
CA VAL A 54 5.20 3.45 11.38
C VAL A 54 6.01 3.45 10.09
N VAL A 55 5.85 2.41 9.27
CA VAL A 55 6.32 2.42 7.88
C VAL A 55 5.12 2.48 6.97
N GLY A 56 5.00 3.53 6.17
CA GLY A 56 3.80 3.68 5.34
C GLY A 56 3.94 4.48 4.07
N ASP A 57 2.80 4.62 3.40
CA ASP A 57 2.63 5.24 2.09
C ASP A 57 2.16 6.72 2.19
N SER A 58 1.50 7.22 1.13
CA SER A 58 1.00 8.59 1.07
C SER A 58 -0.04 8.93 2.13
N ILE A 59 -0.76 7.95 2.68
CA ILE A 59 -1.68 8.16 3.80
C ILE A 59 -0.87 8.51 5.06
N THR A 60 0.20 7.76 5.33
CA THR A 60 1.11 8.07 6.44
C THR A 60 1.80 9.41 6.23
N THR A 61 2.30 9.71 5.03
CA THR A 61 2.91 11.01 4.68
C THR A 61 2.02 12.18 5.10
N ARG A 62 0.71 12.07 4.89
CA ARG A 62 -0.26 13.12 5.22
C ARG A 62 -0.60 13.18 6.71
N CYS A 63 -0.77 12.04 7.36
CA CYS A 63 -1.50 11.97 8.63
C CYS A 63 -0.66 11.62 9.86
N TYR A 64 0.64 11.33 9.71
CA TYR A 64 1.46 10.87 10.83
C TYR A 64 1.48 11.81 12.04
N ARG A 65 1.31 13.13 11.84
CA ARG A 65 1.30 14.11 12.94
C ARG A 65 0.11 13.89 13.89
N SER A 66 -1.07 13.59 13.36
CA SER A 66 -2.26 13.32 14.16
C SER A 66 -2.09 12.06 15.03
N LEU A 67 -1.46 11.02 14.48
CA LEU A 67 -1.11 9.82 15.27
C LEU A 67 -0.04 10.15 16.32
N GLY A 68 0.99 10.91 15.96
CA GLY A 68 2.03 11.35 16.90
C GLY A 68 1.47 12.07 18.12
N THR A 69 0.46 12.92 17.95
CA THR A 69 -0.23 13.56 19.08
C THR A 69 -0.90 12.53 20.00
N LEU A 70 -1.54 11.48 19.47
CA LEU A 70 -2.22 10.48 20.29
C LEU A 70 -1.24 9.53 20.99
N VAL A 71 -0.16 9.12 20.31
CA VAL A 71 0.91 8.30 20.90
C VAL A 71 1.60 9.07 22.03
N ALA A 72 1.95 10.33 21.82
CA ALA A 72 2.58 11.16 22.85
C ALA A 72 1.69 11.37 24.09
N ARG A 73 0.35 11.41 23.93
CA ARG A 73 -0.60 11.47 25.05
C ARG A 73 -0.58 10.22 25.92
N GLN A 74 -0.07 9.10 25.41
CA GLN A 74 0.13 7.87 26.19
C GLN A 74 1.55 7.79 26.79
N GLY A 75 2.36 8.84 26.66
CA GLY A 75 3.73 8.88 27.17
C GLY A 75 4.75 8.16 26.28
N GLU A 76 4.36 7.76 25.08
CA GLU A 76 5.16 6.94 24.17
C GLU A 76 5.74 7.78 23.02
N THR A 77 6.81 7.28 22.40
CA THR A 77 7.49 7.96 21.29
C THR A 77 7.16 7.34 19.92
N LEU A 78 7.03 8.19 18.90
CA LEU A 78 6.73 7.78 17.52
C LEU A 78 7.91 8.08 16.59
N ALA A 79 8.31 7.08 15.81
CA ALA A 79 9.12 7.26 14.61
C ALA A 79 8.36 6.82 13.35
N VAL A 80 8.60 7.50 12.24
CA VAL A 80 7.84 7.32 11.00
C VAL A 80 8.79 7.27 9.83
N ASN A 81 8.68 6.23 9.01
CA ASN A 81 9.24 6.18 7.66
C ASN A 81 8.08 6.23 6.66
N TYR A 82 7.89 7.39 6.01
CA TYR A 82 6.85 7.56 5.01
C TYR A 82 7.45 7.61 3.61
N TRP A 83 6.74 7.05 2.63
CA TRP A 83 7.09 7.15 1.22
C TRP A 83 5.84 7.05 0.35
N SER A 84 5.41 8.18 -0.19
CA SER A 84 4.22 8.25 -1.05
C SER A 84 4.30 7.29 -2.24
N GLY A 85 3.21 6.56 -2.49
CA GLY A 85 3.13 5.60 -3.59
C GLY A 85 3.88 4.28 -3.37
N ARG A 86 4.64 4.11 -2.28
CA ARG A 86 5.45 2.90 -2.05
C ARG A 86 4.54 1.67 -1.83
N PRO A 87 4.72 0.58 -2.60
CA PRO A 87 3.99 -0.68 -2.41
C PRO A 87 4.64 -1.55 -1.32
N THR A 88 4.03 -2.69 -1.02
CA THR A 88 4.36 -3.53 0.13
C THR A 88 5.78 -4.11 0.07
N ALA A 89 6.24 -4.58 -1.10
CA ALA A 89 7.55 -5.21 -1.23
C ALA A 89 8.73 -4.30 -0.77
N PRO A 90 8.90 -3.08 -1.31
CA PRO A 90 9.93 -2.16 -0.84
C PRO A 90 9.69 -1.63 0.59
N THR A 91 8.45 -1.62 1.07
CA THR A 91 8.17 -1.36 2.51
C THR A 91 8.81 -2.45 3.38
N VAL A 92 8.61 -3.72 3.04
CA VAL A 92 9.19 -4.85 3.78
C VAL A 92 10.71 -4.91 3.62
N ASP A 93 11.25 -4.62 2.44
CA ASP A 93 12.71 -4.54 2.24
C ASP A 93 13.34 -3.52 3.19
N TRP A 94 12.73 -2.33 3.31
CA TRP A 94 13.23 -1.30 4.20
C TRP A 94 13.17 -1.73 5.67
N ILE A 95 12.06 -2.35 6.11
CA ILE A 95 11.91 -2.84 7.50
C ILE A 95 13.00 -3.86 7.83
N LEU A 96 13.21 -4.85 6.95
CA LEU A 96 14.17 -5.92 7.17
C LEU A 96 15.64 -5.45 7.11
N ALA A 97 15.89 -4.28 6.51
CA ALA A 97 17.22 -3.67 6.51
C ALA A 97 17.54 -2.90 7.81
N GLN A 98 16.57 -2.71 8.71
CA GLN A 98 16.83 -1.96 9.94
C GLN A 98 17.52 -2.83 10.99
N PRO A 99 18.61 -2.35 11.63
CA PRO A 99 19.33 -3.11 12.65
C PRO A 99 18.53 -3.28 13.95
N ARG A 100 17.51 -2.44 14.14
CA ARG A 100 16.59 -2.48 15.27
C ARG A 100 15.20 -2.03 14.82
N LEU A 101 14.18 -2.68 15.37
CA LEU A 101 12.78 -2.32 15.18
C LEU A 101 12.19 -1.79 16.49
N PRO A 102 11.25 -0.83 16.42
CA PRO A 102 10.41 -0.44 17.56
C PRO A 102 9.66 -1.61 18.18
N ARG A 103 9.24 -1.44 19.44
CA ARG A 103 8.43 -2.42 20.17
C ARG A 103 7.11 -2.67 19.47
N VAL A 104 6.44 -1.63 18.99
CA VAL A 104 5.25 -1.73 18.15
C VAL A 104 5.59 -1.24 16.74
N LEU A 105 5.55 -2.16 15.77
CA LEU A 105 5.73 -1.88 14.37
C LEU A 105 4.38 -1.85 13.66
N VAL A 106 4.05 -0.69 13.09
CA VAL A 106 2.86 -0.46 12.30
C VAL A 106 3.23 -0.37 10.82
N VAL A 107 2.56 -1.15 9.99
CA VAL A 107 2.72 -1.13 8.53
C VAL A 107 1.46 -0.57 7.89
N GLN A 108 1.57 0.59 7.26
CA GLN A 108 0.50 1.23 6.46
C GLN A 108 0.91 1.18 4.98
N SER A 109 0.86 -0.01 4.41
CA SER A 109 1.18 -0.28 3.00
C SER A 109 0.22 -1.34 2.45
N GLY A 110 0.01 -1.32 1.13
CA GLY A 110 -0.99 -2.13 0.44
C GLY A 110 -1.88 -1.32 -0.50
N SER A 111 -2.07 -0.03 -0.25
CA SER A 111 -2.89 0.86 -1.09
C SER A 111 -2.36 0.97 -2.52
N ASN A 112 -1.04 0.84 -2.69
CA ASN A 112 -0.36 0.85 -3.99
C ASN A 112 -0.16 -0.55 -4.56
N ASP A 113 -0.50 -1.61 -3.83
CA ASP A 113 -0.52 -2.97 -4.33
C ASP A 113 -1.84 -3.28 -5.05
N ILE A 114 -2.83 -2.38 -5.06
CA ILE A 114 -4.05 -2.56 -5.87
C ILE A 114 -3.78 -2.68 -7.37
N PHE A 115 -2.63 -2.18 -7.83
CA PHE A 115 -2.18 -2.27 -9.22
C PHE A 115 -1.59 -3.64 -9.56
N ASP A 116 -1.12 -4.39 -8.56
CA ASP A 116 -0.73 -5.80 -8.65
C ASP A 116 -0.80 -6.42 -7.25
N PRO A 117 -1.94 -7.04 -6.87
CA PRO A 117 -2.14 -7.50 -5.49
C PRO A 117 -1.35 -8.74 -5.10
N ARG A 118 -0.83 -9.48 -6.09
CA ARG A 118 -0.24 -10.82 -5.90
C ARG A 118 0.93 -10.92 -4.91
N PRO A 119 1.85 -9.94 -4.80
CA PRO A 119 3.03 -10.12 -3.97
C PRO A 119 2.76 -9.99 -2.47
N VAL A 120 1.62 -9.40 -2.04
CA VAL A 120 1.40 -9.01 -0.64
C VAL A 120 1.56 -10.17 0.34
N SER A 121 0.93 -11.33 0.08
CA SER A 121 1.01 -12.49 0.97
C SER A 121 2.45 -12.95 1.22
N ALA A 122 3.27 -13.01 0.16
CA ALA A 122 4.66 -13.41 0.27
C ALA A 122 5.47 -12.40 1.10
N GLN A 123 5.16 -11.10 0.98
CA GLN A 123 5.81 -10.05 1.74
C GLN A 123 5.45 -10.08 3.23
N VAL A 124 4.19 -10.32 3.57
CA VAL A 124 3.75 -10.50 4.96
C VAL A 124 4.46 -11.69 5.59
N ALA A 125 4.47 -12.84 4.91
CA ALA A 125 5.18 -14.03 5.38
C ALA A 125 6.69 -13.77 5.57
N ARG A 126 7.31 -13.05 4.62
CA ARG A 126 8.73 -12.68 4.66
C ARG A 126 9.08 -11.80 5.86
N LEU A 127 8.21 -10.85 6.20
CA LEU A 127 8.38 -9.98 7.37
C LEU A 127 8.21 -10.77 8.67
N LYS A 128 7.12 -11.53 8.81
CA LYS A 128 6.85 -12.32 10.03
C LYS A 128 7.99 -13.28 10.38
N ALA A 129 8.53 -13.97 9.38
CA ALA A 129 9.60 -14.95 9.58
C ALA A 129 10.91 -14.34 10.11
N ARG A 130 11.09 -13.02 10.01
CA ARG A 130 12.31 -12.30 10.41
C ARG A 130 12.04 -11.23 11.47
N LEU A 131 10.85 -11.20 12.03
CA LEU A 131 10.49 -10.24 13.05
C LEU A 131 11.26 -10.58 14.34
N PRO A 132 11.99 -9.64 14.96
CA PRO A 132 12.65 -9.87 16.24
C PRO A 132 11.66 -10.26 17.32
N ALA A 133 12.12 -11.10 18.26
CA ALA A 133 11.34 -11.40 19.46
C ALA A 133 11.01 -10.10 20.23
N GLY A 134 9.76 -9.94 20.64
CA GLY A 134 9.28 -8.77 21.37
C GLY A 134 8.75 -7.61 20.50
N THR A 135 8.90 -7.65 19.17
CA THR A 135 8.23 -6.69 18.29
C THR A 135 6.79 -7.14 18.00
N ILE A 136 5.83 -6.26 18.28
CA ILE A 136 4.41 -6.44 17.90
C ILE A 136 4.22 -5.88 16.50
N LEU A 137 3.85 -6.74 15.54
CA LEU A 137 3.49 -6.32 14.19
C LEU A 137 1.99 -6.00 14.10
N LEU A 138 1.66 -4.80 13.66
CA LEU A 138 0.32 -4.36 13.31
C LEU A 138 0.31 -3.91 11.84
N TRP A 139 -0.69 -4.34 11.08
CA TRP A 139 -0.84 -3.99 9.67
C TRP A 139 -2.19 -3.36 9.41
N VAL A 140 -2.21 -2.23 8.72
CA VAL A 140 -3.44 -1.51 8.39
C VAL A 140 -4.06 -2.09 7.12
N ASP A 141 -5.34 -2.45 7.17
CA ASP A 141 -6.05 -2.88 5.97
C ASP A 141 -6.34 -1.71 5.02
N VAL A 142 -6.60 -2.03 3.76
CA VAL A 142 -6.57 -1.10 2.64
C VAL A 142 -7.97 -0.69 2.21
N GLN A 143 -8.13 0.59 1.89
CA GLN A 143 -9.30 1.12 1.20
C GLN A 143 -8.84 2.04 0.07
N VAL A 144 -9.18 1.69 -1.17
CA VAL A 144 -8.96 2.56 -2.34
C VAL A 144 -10.19 2.56 -3.23
N SER A 145 -10.75 3.73 -3.48
CA SER A 145 -11.76 3.94 -4.52
C SER A 145 -11.52 5.31 -5.16
N ARG A 146 -10.65 5.41 -6.18
CA ARG A 146 -10.20 6.71 -6.69
C ARG A 146 -11.34 7.44 -7.40
N THR A 147 -12.01 8.35 -6.69
CA THR A 147 -13.31 8.93 -7.08
C THR A 147 -13.28 9.76 -8.37
N ARG A 148 -12.09 10.22 -8.79
CA ARG A 148 -11.90 10.96 -10.05
C ARG A 148 -11.89 10.07 -11.31
N TYR A 149 -11.83 8.75 -11.16
CA TYR A 149 -11.81 7.81 -12.29
C TYR A 149 -13.19 7.24 -12.58
N PRO A 150 -13.43 6.67 -13.78
CA PRO A 150 -14.69 6.01 -14.11
C PRO A 150 -15.06 4.89 -13.12
N ALA A 151 -16.36 4.61 -13.00
CA ALA A 151 -16.89 3.61 -12.07
C ALA A 151 -16.24 2.22 -12.20
N ALA A 152 -15.86 1.80 -13.41
CA ALA A 152 -15.16 0.55 -13.64
C ALA A 152 -13.78 0.49 -12.94
N VAL A 153 -13.04 1.60 -12.93
CA VAL A 153 -11.74 1.70 -12.23
C VAL A 153 -11.96 1.71 -10.71
N GLN A 154 -12.97 2.42 -10.23
CA GLN A 154 -13.31 2.43 -8.79
C GLN A 154 -13.71 1.03 -8.31
N LEU A 155 -14.48 0.28 -9.10
CA LEU A 155 -14.83 -1.11 -8.80
C LEU A 155 -13.59 -2.00 -8.79
N ALA A 156 -12.67 -1.83 -9.73
CA ALA A 156 -11.40 -2.55 -9.74
C ALA A 156 -10.56 -2.24 -8.49
N ASP A 157 -10.46 -0.96 -8.09
CA ASP A 157 -9.73 -0.52 -6.89
C ASP A 157 -10.30 -1.17 -5.62
N GLN A 158 -11.63 -1.20 -5.48
CA GLN A 158 -12.30 -1.83 -4.35
C GLN A 158 -12.08 -3.34 -4.32
N ARG A 159 -12.25 -4.02 -5.47
CA ARG A 159 -11.99 -5.45 -5.59
C ARG A 159 -10.54 -5.79 -5.24
N ASN A 160 -9.57 -5.01 -5.73
CA ASN A 160 -8.16 -5.25 -5.50
C ASN A 160 -7.74 -4.90 -4.06
N SER A 161 -8.35 -3.86 -3.45
CA SER A 161 -8.20 -3.57 -2.01
C SER A 161 -8.64 -4.76 -1.16
N MET A 162 -9.78 -5.37 -1.49
CA MET A 162 -10.25 -6.57 -0.80
C MET A 162 -9.37 -7.79 -1.02
N TRP A 163 -8.77 -7.95 -2.20
CA TRP A 163 -7.78 -9.00 -2.43
C TRP A 163 -6.53 -8.81 -1.55
N VAL A 164 -6.00 -7.59 -1.45
CA VAL A 164 -4.91 -7.26 -0.52
C VAL A 164 -5.32 -7.59 0.93
N ASN A 165 -6.51 -7.16 1.35
CA ASN A 165 -6.99 -7.39 2.71
C ASN A 165 -7.23 -8.86 3.03
N ASN A 166 -7.68 -9.67 2.07
CA ASN A 166 -7.83 -11.11 2.24
C ASN A 166 -6.46 -11.75 2.52
N GLN A 167 -5.43 -11.38 1.76
CA GLN A 167 -4.06 -11.85 2.01
C GLN A 167 -3.55 -11.44 3.40
N LEU A 168 -3.87 -10.23 3.88
CA LEU A 168 -3.54 -9.84 5.26
C LEU A 168 -4.24 -10.75 6.27
N ARG A 169 -5.54 -11.02 6.13
CA ARG A 169 -6.32 -11.87 7.04
C ARG A 169 -5.90 -13.34 7.01
N GLU A 170 -5.45 -13.84 5.87
CA GLU A 170 -4.92 -15.20 5.73
C GLU A 170 -3.55 -15.36 6.42
N ASN A 171 -2.79 -14.27 6.56
CA ASN A 171 -1.42 -14.31 7.08
C ASN A 171 -1.26 -13.70 8.48
N LEU A 172 -2.24 -12.96 9.00
CA LEU A 172 -2.18 -12.27 10.28
C LEU A 172 -3.42 -12.57 11.14
N PRO A 173 -3.27 -12.78 12.45
CA PRO A 173 -4.39 -12.78 13.38
C PRO A 173 -5.16 -11.46 13.30
N LYS A 174 -6.48 -11.50 13.54
CA LYS A 174 -7.33 -10.30 13.55
C LYS A 174 -6.80 -9.19 14.47
N ALA A 175 -6.22 -9.55 15.62
CA ALA A 175 -5.65 -8.60 16.58
C ALA A 175 -4.43 -7.82 16.04
N GLN A 176 -3.80 -8.30 14.96
CA GLN A 176 -2.69 -7.63 14.28
C GLN A 176 -3.15 -6.77 13.10
N ILE A 177 -4.45 -6.68 12.82
CA ILE A 177 -4.99 -5.90 11.70
C ILE A 177 -5.69 -4.65 12.24
N ILE A 178 -5.22 -3.48 11.79
CA ILE A 178 -5.87 -2.20 12.05
C ILE A 178 -7.01 -2.02 11.03
N PRO A 179 -8.28 -1.95 11.47
CA PRO A 179 -9.45 -2.13 10.60
C PRO A 179 -9.91 -0.83 9.90
N TRP A 180 -9.00 -0.14 9.23
CA TRP A 180 -9.27 1.09 8.46
C TRP A 180 -10.40 0.95 7.44
N SER A 181 -10.33 -0.07 6.58
CA SER A 181 -11.33 -0.34 5.55
C SER A 181 -12.70 -0.65 6.15
N TRP A 182 -12.75 -1.35 7.28
CA TRP A 182 -13.99 -1.68 7.98
C TRP A 182 -14.72 -0.43 8.47
N TRP A 183 -14.00 0.52 9.08
CA TRP A 183 -14.59 1.77 9.55
C TRP A 183 -15.18 2.59 8.41
N LEU A 184 -14.60 2.53 7.21
CA LEU A 184 -15.13 3.21 6.04
C LEU A 184 -16.32 2.46 5.43
N ALA A 185 -16.26 1.12 5.36
CA ALA A 185 -17.34 0.30 4.82
C ALA A 185 -18.59 0.27 5.72
N SER A 186 -18.43 0.38 7.04
CA SER A 186 -19.56 0.36 7.99
C SER A 186 -20.46 1.58 7.88
N ASN A 187 -20.01 2.66 7.24
CA ASN A 187 -20.80 3.81 6.86
C ASN A 187 -20.19 4.42 5.59
N PRO A 188 -20.70 4.06 4.40
CA PRO A 188 -20.12 4.47 3.12
C PRO A 188 -19.99 5.99 2.93
N GLY A 189 -20.82 6.80 3.60
CA GLY A 189 -20.70 8.26 3.59
C GLY A 189 -19.35 8.77 4.14
N ARG A 190 -18.66 7.96 4.95
CA ARG A 190 -17.32 8.26 5.47
C ARG A 190 -16.26 8.35 4.39
N ILE A 191 -16.41 7.65 3.26
CA ILE A 191 -15.45 7.73 2.16
C ILE A 191 -15.40 9.17 1.64
N GLY A 192 -16.55 9.73 1.25
CA GLY A 192 -16.61 11.13 0.76
C GLY A 192 -16.38 12.17 1.86
N TYR A 193 -16.72 11.85 3.11
CA TYR A 193 -16.59 12.79 4.22
C TYR A 193 -15.15 12.90 4.75
N TYR A 194 -14.40 11.79 4.82
CA TYR A 194 -13.04 11.80 5.37
C TYR A 194 -11.94 11.71 4.32
N LEU A 195 -12.21 11.20 3.11
CA LEU A 195 -11.21 11.03 2.05
C LEU A 195 -11.44 12.01 0.90
N GLN A 196 -10.38 12.71 0.51
CA GLN A 196 -10.40 13.72 -0.55
C GLN A 196 -10.67 13.11 -1.93
N ASP A 197 -10.06 11.98 -2.22
CA ASP A 197 -10.11 11.31 -3.52
C ASP A 197 -10.48 9.83 -3.41
N GLY A 198 -11.11 9.46 -2.29
CA GLY A 198 -11.45 8.08 -1.93
C GLY A 198 -10.25 7.21 -1.57
N VAL A 199 -9.08 7.82 -1.36
CA VAL A 199 -7.86 7.16 -0.85
C VAL A 199 -7.27 7.98 0.30
N HIS A 200 -6.98 9.25 0.03
CA HIS A 200 -6.21 10.07 0.93
C HIS A 200 -7.10 10.84 1.90
N PRO A 201 -6.82 10.80 3.21
CA PRO A 201 -7.58 11.59 4.17
C PRO A 201 -7.41 13.11 3.96
N TRP A 202 -8.47 13.86 4.25
CA TRP A 202 -8.39 15.32 4.43
C TRP A 202 -7.49 15.65 5.62
N THR A 203 -6.61 16.64 5.47
CA THR A 203 -5.62 17.00 6.51
C THR A 203 -6.21 17.84 7.65
N VAL A 204 -7.37 18.46 7.43
CA VAL A 204 -8.14 19.28 8.38
C VAL A 204 -9.62 19.19 8.05
N ALA A 205 -10.50 19.50 8.99
CA ALA A 205 -11.94 19.62 8.74
C ALA A 205 -12.28 20.88 7.92
N GLY A 206 -13.41 20.84 7.22
CA GLY A 206 -13.90 21.97 6.43
C GLY A 206 -15.42 21.93 6.25
N SER A 207 -15.96 22.92 5.53
CA SER A 207 -17.39 23.01 5.24
C SER A 207 -17.82 21.87 4.29
N GLY A 208 -18.17 20.71 4.85
CA GLY A 208 -18.65 19.55 4.10
C GLY A 208 -17.75 18.30 4.18
N HIS A 209 -16.61 18.36 4.87
CA HIS A 209 -15.75 17.20 5.11
C HIS A 209 -15.16 17.23 6.53
N GLY A 210 -14.90 16.06 7.09
CA GLY A 210 -14.27 15.91 8.39
C GLY A 210 -12.75 16.04 8.34
N ASP A 211 -12.14 16.04 9.52
CA ASP A 211 -10.68 15.85 9.65
C ASP A 211 -10.36 14.36 9.45
N GLY A 212 -9.95 14.02 8.23
CA GLY A 212 -9.61 12.65 7.84
C GLY A 212 -8.36 12.13 8.54
N CYS A 213 -7.35 12.98 8.77
CA CYS A 213 -6.14 12.56 9.45
C CYS A 213 -6.35 12.31 10.94
N ALA A 214 -7.19 13.11 11.61
CA ALA A 214 -7.62 12.82 12.97
C ALA A 214 -8.44 11.52 13.03
N PHE A 215 -9.37 11.30 12.09
CA PHE A 215 -10.12 10.06 12.00
C PHE A 215 -9.21 8.84 11.79
N TRP A 216 -8.26 8.93 10.85
CA TRP A 216 -7.25 7.89 10.62
C TRP A 216 -6.48 7.60 11.91
N ALA A 217 -5.94 8.62 12.58
CA ALA A 217 -5.20 8.44 13.83
C ALA A 217 -6.02 7.75 14.92
N VAL A 218 -7.30 8.11 15.09
CA VAL A 218 -8.21 7.44 16.04
C VAL A 218 -8.39 5.97 15.68
N VAL A 219 -8.58 5.64 14.41
CA VAL A 219 -8.70 4.24 13.96
C VAL A 219 -7.42 3.45 14.26
N MET A 220 -6.24 4.02 13.98
CA MET A 220 -4.95 3.40 14.32
C MET A 220 -4.86 3.08 15.81
N MET A 221 -5.27 4.02 16.66
CA MET A 221 -5.22 3.87 18.12
C MET A 221 -6.16 2.80 18.68
N THR A 222 -7.16 2.34 17.94
CA THR A 222 -8.01 1.21 18.38
C THR A 222 -7.24 -0.10 18.56
N VAL A 223 -6.09 -0.23 17.91
CA VAL A 223 -5.20 -1.40 18.03
C VAL A 223 -3.83 -1.02 18.58
N VAL A 224 -3.29 0.13 18.17
CA VAL A 224 -1.99 0.61 18.69
C VAL A 224 -2.06 0.92 20.18
N GLY A 225 -3.13 1.56 20.66
CA GLY A 225 -3.28 1.94 22.07
C GLY A 225 -3.14 0.75 23.04
N PRO A 226 -3.91 -0.33 22.86
CA PRO A 226 -3.75 -1.54 23.67
C PRO A 226 -2.38 -2.22 23.53
N ALA A 227 -1.65 -2.02 22.42
CA ALA A 227 -0.34 -2.63 22.21
C ALA A 227 0.81 -1.86 22.87
N ILE A 228 0.59 -0.57 23.22
CA ILE A 228 1.61 0.25 23.89
C ILE A 228 1.47 0.30 25.41
N GLN A 229 0.30 -0.04 25.97
CA GLN A 229 0.07 -0.23 27.41
C GLN A 229 0.73 -1.49 27.95
#